data_AF-A0A3D1L2I8-F1
#
_entry.id   AF-A0A3D1L2I8-F1
#
_cell.length_a   1.000
_cell.length_b   1.000
_cell.length_c   1.000
_cell.angle_alpha   90.00
_cell.angle_beta   90.00
_cell.angle_gamma   90.00
#
_symmetry.space_group_name_H-M   'P 1'
#
loop_
_entity.id
_entity.type
_entity.pdbx_description
1 polymer ?
#
loop_
_entity_poly.entity_id
_entity_poly.type
_entity_poly.pdbx_seq_one_letter_code
_entity_poly.pdbx_strand_id
1 'polypeptide(L)'
;MKTNLEKYLKENRLRLDAEQPDDEAIWNGISNKIKQNKTKQLNGFWKIAAVFLFGVLITYVVVKETTREKVVLITLADVSKELGQQEAELKLIADKKWTEISTLSDEEKTQFQFLFDELNELDKVYKSYEKDLNEFGGNEQIINVLLDYYEKKIRILNRLNLEIQKQKSHENNVTL
;
A
#
# COMPACT_ATOMS: atom_id res chain seq x y z
N MET A 1 65.30 9.51 55.60
CA MET A 1 65.07 10.10 54.25
C MET A 1 64.03 11.22 54.22
N LYS A 2 63.00 11.26 55.08
CA LYS A 2 61.99 12.35 55.10
C LYS A 2 62.57 13.75 55.43
N THR A 3 63.59 13.82 56.29
CA THR A 3 64.18 15.08 56.79
C THR A 3 64.88 15.93 55.73
N ASN A 4 65.49 15.32 54.70
CA ASN A 4 66.20 16.08 53.66
C ASN A 4 65.23 16.74 52.67
N LEU A 5 64.10 16.09 52.40
CA LEU A 5 63.08 16.57 51.48
C LEU A 5 62.28 17.72 52.12
N GLU A 6 61.97 17.60 53.40
CA GLU A 6 61.32 18.66 54.18
C GLU A 6 62.19 19.92 54.25
N LYS A 7 63.50 19.76 54.47
CA LYS A 7 64.45 20.87 54.47
C LYS A 7 64.52 21.56 53.09
N TYR A 8 64.62 20.78 52.02
CA TYR A 8 64.63 21.29 50.64
C TYR A 8 63.34 22.07 50.30
N LEU A 9 62.17 21.56 50.68
CA LEU A 9 60.88 22.24 50.46
C LEU A 9 60.77 23.54 51.25
N LYS A 10 61.25 23.55 52.50
CA LYS A 10 61.20 24.74 53.36
C LYS A 10 62.13 25.85 52.87
N GLU A 11 63.32 25.50 52.41
CA GLU A 11 64.31 26.45 51.88
C GLU A 11 63.91 27.00 50.51
N ASN A 12 63.22 26.22 49.68
CA ASN A 12 62.79 26.64 48.35
C ASN A 12 61.34 27.13 48.29
N ARG A 13 60.64 27.24 49.42
CA ARG A 13 59.20 27.59 49.47
C ARG A 13 58.88 28.89 48.74
N LEU A 14 59.68 29.94 48.95
CA LEU A 14 59.50 31.24 48.27
C LEU A 14 59.64 31.16 46.74
N ARG A 15 60.39 30.17 46.23
CA ARG A 15 60.56 29.93 44.79
C ARG A 15 59.51 28.97 44.22
N LEU A 16 58.82 28.23 45.09
CA LEU A 16 57.75 27.30 44.75
C LEU A 16 56.37 27.95 44.84
N ASP A 17 56.19 28.94 45.72
CA ASP A 17 55.01 29.84 45.78
C ASP A 17 55.11 30.95 44.71
N ALA A 18 55.68 30.64 43.55
CA ALA A 18 55.71 31.54 42.41
C ALA A 18 54.37 31.44 41.68
N GLU A 19 53.63 32.55 41.74
CA GLU A 19 52.40 32.85 41.00
C GLU A 19 51.11 32.29 41.64
N GLN A 20 50.34 33.17 42.27
CA GLN A 20 48.91 32.91 42.48
C GLN A 20 48.27 32.82 41.11
N PRO A 21 47.53 31.74 40.80
CA PRO A 21 46.82 31.66 39.53
C PRO A 21 45.87 32.84 39.40
N ASP A 22 45.83 33.45 38.22
CA ASP A 22 44.82 34.46 37.89
C ASP A 22 43.46 33.75 37.76
N ASP A 23 42.75 33.69 38.89
CA ASP A 23 41.45 33.06 38.99
C ASP A 23 40.46 33.68 37.98
N GLU A 24 40.58 34.98 37.70
CA GLU A 24 39.70 35.67 36.76
C GLU A 24 39.93 35.20 35.32
N ALA A 25 41.19 35.04 34.91
CA ALA A 25 41.53 34.46 33.60
C ALA A 25 41.04 33.00 33.46
N ILE A 26 41.16 32.20 34.52
CA ILE A 26 40.71 30.80 34.53
C ILE A 26 39.18 30.73 34.41
N TRP A 27 38.44 31.49 35.22
CA TRP A 27 36.98 31.51 35.19
C TRP A 27 36.43 32.10 33.89
N ASN A 28 37.11 33.08 33.29
CA ASN A 28 36.77 33.59 31.97
C ASN A 28 36.96 32.55 30.87
N GLY A 29 38.04 31.76 30.91
CA GLY A 29 38.26 30.65 29.97
C GLY A 29 37.20 29.55 30.07
N ILE A 30 36.80 29.19 31.30
CA ILE A 30 35.77 28.18 31.57
C ILE A 30 34.39 28.68 31.11
N SER A 31 34.02 29.91 31.48
CA SER A 31 32.71 30.47 31.13
C SER A 31 32.54 30.71 29.63
N ASN A 32 33.62 31.06 28.91
CA ASN A 32 33.57 31.17 27.44
C ASN A 32 33.36 29.82 26.75
N LYS A 33 33.95 28.73 27.26
CA LYS A 33 33.74 27.39 26.70
C LYS A 33 32.31 26.87 26.93
N ILE A 34 31.69 27.23 28.06
CA ILE A 34 30.31 26.81 28.38
C ILE A 34 29.29 27.57 27.52
N LYS A 35 29.52 28.86 27.21
CA LYS A 35 28.60 29.66 26.37
C LYS A 35 28.65 29.34 24.87
N GLN A 36 29.63 28.58 24.39
CA GLN A 36 29.78 28.26 22.98
C GLN A 36 28.86 27.13 22.48
N ASN A 37 28.16 26.41 23.36
CA ASN A 37 27.16 25.44 22.95
C ASN A 37 25.77 26.08 22.76
N LYS A 38 25.73 27.21 22.04
CA LYS A 38 24.49 27.59 21.36
C LYS A 38 24.40 26.70 20.14
N THR A 39 23.55 25.68 20.23
CA THR A 39 23.10 24.93 19.06
C THR A 39 22.73 25.95 17.99
N LYS A 40 23.46 25.94 16.87
CA LYS A 40 23.04 26.72 15.70
C LYS A 40 21.65 26.21 15.35
N GLN A 41 20.62 26.99 15.65
CA GLN A 41 19.31 26.79 15.06
C GLN A 41 19.54 26.78 13.55
N LEU A 42 19.43 25.59 12.95
CA LEU A 42 19.41 25.44 11.51
C LEU A 42 18.13 26.12 11.04
N ASN A 43 18.29 27.38 10.65
CA ASN A 43 17.23 28.22 10.10
C ASN A 43 16.58 27.51 8.92
N GLY A 44 15.26 27.29 9.01
CA GLY A 44 14.26 27.52 7.97
C GLY A 44 14.29 26.75 6.64
N PHE A 45 15.41 26.17 6.21
CA PHE A 45 15.55 25.63 4.85
C PHE A 45 15.08 24.18 4.70
N TRP A 46 14.94 23.42 5.80
CA TRP A 46 14.41 22.05 5.71
C TRP A 46 12.90 22.01 5.39
N LYS A 47 12.17 23.09 5.68
CA LYS A 47 10.74 23.21 5.34
C LYS A 47 10.51 23.34 3.83
N ILE A 48 11.47 23.90 3.10
CA ILE A 48 11.35 24.11 1.65
C ILE A 48 11.46 22.78 0.90
N ALA A 49 12.35 21.87 1.34
CA ALA A 49 12.46 20.53 0.76
C ALA A 49 11.15 19.73 0.92
N ALA A 50 10.49 19.83 2.08
CA ALA A 50 9.21 19.16 2.31
C ALA A 50 8.10 19.70 1.41
N VAL A 51 8.02 21.01 1.20
CA VAL A 51 7.04 21.63 0.29
C VAL A 51 7.32 21.26 -1.17
N PHE A 52 8.58 21.17 -1.57
CA PHE A 52 8.96 20.76 -2.92
C PHE A 52 8.62 19.28 -3.19
N LEU A 53 8.92 18.39 -2.23
CA LEU A 53 8.55 16.97 -2.31
C LEU A 53 7.04 16.77 -2.34
N PHE A 54 6.29 17.49 -1.50
CA PHE A 54 4.83 17.48 -1.54
C PHE A 54 4.28 18.00 -2.87
N GLY A 55 4.85 19.08 -3.41
CA GLY A 55 4.48 19.62 -4.71
C GLY A 55 4.70 18.59 -5.82
N VAL A 56 5.87 17.96 -5.87
CA VAL A 56 6.19 16.92 -6.86
C VAL A 56 5.26 15.71 -6.72
N LEU A 57 4.96 15.27 -5.49
CA LEU A 57 4.02 14.16 -5.24
C LEU A 57 2.59 14.51 -5.66
N ILE A 58 2.11 15.71 -5.33
CA ILE A 58 0.77 16.17 -5.72
C ILE A 58 0.71 16.31 -7.24
N THR A 59 1.71 16.92 -7.88
CA THR A 59 1.77 17.02 -9.34
C THR A 59 1.84 15.65 -10.00
N TYR A 60 2.62 14.69 -9.47
CA TYR A 60 2.67 13.32 -9.98
C TYR A 60 1.31 12.61 -9.85
N VAL A 61 0.62 12.74 -8.71
CA VAL A 61 -0.72 12.16 -8.50
C VAL A 61 -1.74 12.80 -9.44
N VAL A 62 -1.74 14.14 -9.58
CA VAL A 62 -2.66 14.86 -10.46
C VAL A 62 -2.41 14.52 -11.92
N VAL A 63 -1.15 14.47 -12.37
CA VAL A 63 -0.82 14.07 -13.75
C VAL A 63 -1.21 12.61 -13.99
N LYS A 64 -0.93 11.69 -13.08
CA LYS A 64 -1.33 10.29 -13.22
C LYS A 64 -2.86 10.12 -13.28
N GLU A 65 -3.61 10.90 -12.51
CA GLU A 65 -5.07 10.88 -12.52
C GLU A 65 -5.67 11.59 -13.75
N THR A 66 -5.04 12.66 -14.24
CA THR A 66 -5.52 13.44 -15.40
C THR A 66 -5.06 12.85 -16.75
N THR A 67 -3.95 12.11 -16.76
CA THR A 67 -3.45 11.30 -17.89
C THR A 67 -3.94 9.85 -17.79
N ARG A 68 -5.02 9.60 -17.04
CA ARG A 68 -5.91 8.52 -17.45
C ARG A 68 -6.44 8.95 -18.81
N GLU A 69 -5.81 8.46 -19.87
CA GLU A 69 -6.42 8.44 -21.20
C GLU A 69 -7.89 8.11 -20.97
N LYS A 70 -8.80 8.92 -21.52
CA LYS A 70 -10.20 8.56 -21.59
C LYS A 70 -10.24 7.33 -22.48
N VAL A 71 -9.99 6.16 -21.90
CA VAL A 71 -10.28 4.87 -22.50
C VAL A 71 -11.78 4.94 -22.67
N VAL A 72 -12.21 5.24 -23.89
CA VAL A 72 -13.58 5.04 -24.30
C VAL A 72 -13.73 3.53 -24.20
N LEU A 73 -14.26 3.06 -23.07
CA LEU A 73 -14.55 1.65 -22.87
C LEU A 73 -15.62 1.31 -23.89
N ILE A 74 -15.21 0.64 -24.97
CA ILE A 74 -16.12 0.12 -25.97
C ILE A 74 -16.83 -1.04 -25.28
N THR A 75 -18.10 -0.84 -24.95
CA THR A 75 -18.96 -1.88 -24.37
C THR A 75 -19.74 -2.58 -25.49
N LEU A 76 -20.32 -3.75 -25.21
CA LEU A 76 -21.17 -4.44 -26.20
C LEU A 76 -22.38 -3.57 -26.59
N ALA A 77 -22.82 -2.68 -25.70
CA ALA A 77 -23.87 -1.69 -25.98
C ALA A 77 -23.46 -0.65 -27.04
N ASP A 78 -22.17 -0.36 -27.16
CA ASP A 78 -21.62 0.54 -28.19
C ASP A 78 -21.51 -0.16 -29.56
N VAL A 79 -21.47 -1.49 -29.58
CA VAL A 79 -21.53 -2.30 -30.81
C VAL A 79 -22.97 -2.43 -31.30
N SER A 80 -23.89 -2.84 -30.44
CA SER A 80 -25.32 -2.85 -30.74
C SER A 80 -26.19 -2.80 -29.48
N LYS A 81 -27.39 -2.23 -29.62
CA LYS A 81 -28.35 -2.12 -28.53
C LYS A 81 -28.81 -3.49 -28.00
N GLU A 82 -28.93 -4.49 -28.88
CA GLU A 82 -29.35 -5.84 -28.53
C GLU A 82 -28.28 -6.56 -27.71
N LEU A 83 -27.01 -6.48 -28.14
CA LEU A 83 -25.89 -7.06 -27.40
C LEU A 83 -25.71 -6.41 -26.02
N GLY A 84 -25.90 -5.09 -25.92
CA GLY A 84 -25.88 -4.39 -24.63
C GLY A 84 -26.99 -4.84 -23.67
N GLN A 85 -28.19 -5.15 -24.20
CA GLN A 85 -29.28 -5.69 -23.39
C GLN A 85 -28.97 -7.11 -22.91
N GLN A 86 -28.48 -7.97 -23.79
CA GLN A 86 -28.09 -9.34 -23.45
C GLN A 86 -26.96 -9.36 -22.40
N GLU A 87 -25.93 -8.52 -22.55
CA GLU A 87 -24.87 -8.39 -21.54
C GLU A 87 -25.43 -7.94 -20.19
N ALA A 88 -26.32 -6.93 -20.17
CA ALA A 88 -26.91 -6.43 -18.94
C ALA A 88 -27.73 -7.49 -18.20
N GLU A 89 -28.52 -8.29 -18.92
CA GLU A 89 -29.28 -9.39 -18.34
C GLU A 89 -28.37 -10.46 -17.75
N LEU A 90 -27.34 -10.88 -18.48
CA LEU A 90 -26.38 -11.87 -18.02
C LEU A 90 -25.61 -11.39 -16.77
N LYS A 91 -25.20 -10.12 -16.77
CA LYS A 91 -24.53 -9.49 -15.63
C LYS A 91 -25.42 -9.47 -14.40
N LEU A 92 -26.70 -9.10 -14.55
CA LEU A 92 -27.67 -9.10 -13.46
C LEU A 92 -27.82 -10.51 -12.85
N ILE A 93 -27.90 -11.54 -13.68
CA ILE A 93 -27.99 -12.94 -13.23
C ILE A 93 -26.73 -13.35 -12.48
N ALA A 94 -25.55 -13.02 -13.01
CA ALA A 94 -24.27 -13.33 -12.39
C ALA A 94 -24.13 -12.64 -11.02
N ASP A 95 -24.45 -11.35 -10.93
CA ASP A 95 -24.36 -10.55 -9.71
C ASP A 95 -25.31 -11.08 -8.61
N LYS A 96 -26.53 -11.46 -8.99
CA LYS A 96 -27.48 -12.08 -8.06
C LYS A 96 -26.92 -13.38 -7.49
N LYS A 97 -26.39 -14.26 -8.34
CA LYS A 97 -25.80 -15.55 -7.91
C LYS A 97 -24.57 -15.34 -7.05
N TRP A 98 -23.72 -14.40 -7.40
CA TRP A 98 -22.55 -14.03 -6.60
C TRP A 98 -22.96 -13.56 -5.21
N THR A 99 -24.01 -12.74 -5.11
CA THR A 99 -24.53 -12.25 -3.82
C THR A 99 -24.97 -13.40 -2.92
N GLU A 100 -25.70 -14.39 -3.46
CA GLU A 100 -26.12 -15.60 -2.72
C GLU A 100 -24.91 -16.36 -2.15
N ILE A 101 -23.84 -16.46 -2.93
CA ILE A 101 -22.61 -17.17 -2.59
C ILE A 101 -21.71 -16.38 -1.62
N SER A 102 -21.69 -15.05 -1.74
CA SER A 102 -20.80 -14.19 -0.96
C SER A 102 -21.08 -14.20 0.55
N THR A 103 -22.24 -14.77 0.94
CA THR A 103 -22.65 -14.93 2.35
C THR A 103 -21.93 -16.04 3.10
N LEU A 104 -21.11 -16.86 2.42
CA LEU A 104 -20.34 -17.94 3.02
C LEU A 104 -19.20 -17.44 3.93
N SER A 105 -18.89 -18.21 4.99
CA SER A 105 -17.70 -18.02 5.82
C SER A 105 -16.42 -18.39 5.06
N ASP A 106 -15.27 -17.94 5.56
CA ASP A 106 -13.99 -18.24 4.91
C ASP A 106 -13.61 -19.72 5.02
N GLU A 107 -14.06 -20.42 6.08
CA GLU A 107 -13.93 -21.89 6.16
C GLU A 107 -14.75 -22.61 5.10
N GLU A 108 -16.00 -22.17 4.86
CA GLU A 108 -16.86 -22.74 3.80
C GLU A 108 -16.28 -22.48 2.41
N LYS A 109 -15.73 -21.29 2.17
CA LYS A 109 -15.09 -20.94 0.88
C LYS A 109 -13.87 -21.81 0.58
N THR A 110 -13.09 -22.17 1.61
CA THR A 110 -11.88 -22.99 1.45
C THR A 110 -12.20 -24.36 0.84
N GLN A 111 -13.38 -24.93 1.16
CA GLN A 111 -13.80 -26.22 0.59
C GLN A 111 -14.07 -26.15 -0.93
N PHE A 112 -14.44 -24.96 -1.41
CA PHE A 112 -14.76 -24.71 -2.82
C PHE A 112 -13.71 -23.86 -3.53
N GLN A 113 -12.50 -23.75 -2.96
CA GLN A 113 -11.43 -22.89 -3.48
C GLN A 113 -11.15 -23.15 -4.97
N PHE A 114 -11.20 -24.41 -5.42
CA PHE A 114 -10.98 -24.76 -6.82
C PHE A 114 -11.98 -24.10 -7.79
N LEU A 115 -13.25 -23.91 -7.39
CA LEU A 115 -14.26 -23.22 -8.20
C LEU A 115 -14.07 -21.71 -8.17
N PHE A 116 -13.61 -21.16 -7.05
CA PHE A 116 -13.23 -19.75 -6.96
C PHE A 116 -11.98 -19.45 -7.81
N ASP A 117 -11.02 -20.37 -7.84
CA ASP A 117 -9.84 -20.27 -8.71
C ASP A 117 -10.24 -20.35 -10.19
N GLU A 118 -11.15 -21.26 -10.55
CA GLU A 118 -11.70 -21.34 -11.91
C GLU A 118 -12.42 -20.03 -12.32
N LEU A 119 -13.21 -19.44 -11.42
CA LEU A 119 -13.83 -18.13 -11.64
C LEU A 119 -12.79 -17.02 -11.83
N ASN A 120 -11.73 -17.03 -11.02
CA ASN A 120 -10.65 -16.03 -11.11
C ASN A 120 -9.88 -16.13 -12.43
N GLU A 121 -9.58 -17.35 -12.89
CA GLU A 121 -8.95 -17.56 -14.19
C GLU A 121 -9.87 -17.11 -15.33
N LEU A 122 -11.17 -17.41 -15.24
CA LEU A 122 -12.16 -16.96 -16.21
C LEU A 122 -12.24 -15.42 -16.27
N ASP A 123 -12.19 -14.74 -15.12
CA ASP A 123 -12.17 -13.27 -15.03
C ASP A 123 -10.88 -12.67 -15.61
N LYS A 124 -9.72 -13.33 -15.47
CA LYS A 124 -8.47 -12.89 -16.11
C LYS A 124 -8.57 -12.95 -17.63
N VAL A 125 -9.12 -14.05 -18.16
CA VAL A 125 -9.33 -14.22 -19.60
C VAL A 125 -10.26 -13.13 -20.12
N TYR A 126 -11.38 -12.86 -19.42
CA TYR A 126 -12.29 -11.76 -19.77
C TYR A 126 -11.59 -10.41 -19.88
N LYS A 127 -10.78 -10.04 -18.87
CA LYS A 127 -10.03 -8.76 -18.88
C LYS A 127 -9.08 -8.64 -20.07
N SER A 128 -8.53 -9.77 -20.54
CA SER A 128 -7.72 -9.77 -21.76
C SER A 128 -8.57 -9.44 -22.99
N TYR A 129 -9.73 -10.08 -23.15
CA TYR A 129 -10.63 -9.83 -24.28
C TYR A 129 -11.30 -8.46 -24.22
N GLU A 130 -11.58 -7.93 -23.04
CA GLU A 130 -12.05 -6.56 -22.85
C GLU A 130 -10.98 -5.55 -23.30
N LYS A 131 -9.70 -5.81 -22.99
CA LYS A 131 -8.60 -5.00 -23.51
C LYS A 131 -8.50 -5.09 -25.03
N ASP A 132 -8.59 -6.29 -25.59
CA ASP A 132 -8.55 -6.49 -27.04
C ASP A 132 -9.72 -5.80 -27.75
N LEU A 133 -10.92 -5.79 -27.15
CA LEU A 133 -12.08 -5.05 -27.65
C LEU A 133 -11.80 -3.54 -27.73
N ASN A 134 -11.11 -3.00 -26.72
CA ASN A 134 -10.75 -1.58 -26.67
C ASN A 134 -9.61 -1.22 -27.64
N GLU A 135 -8.69 -2.15 -27.90
CA GLU A 135 -7.51 -1.91 -28.75
C GLU A 135 -7.80 -2.13 -30.25
N PHE A 136 -8.61 -3.15 -30.58
CA PHE A 136 -8.89 -3.56 -31.97
C PHE A 136 -10.33 -3.30 -32.42
N GLY A 137 -11.24 -2.92 -31.52
CA GLY A 137 -12.65 -2.69 -31.80
C GLY A 137 -13.50 -3.96 -31.82
N GLY A 138 -14.80 -3.79 -32.10
CA GLY A 138 -15.80 -4.86 -32.08
C GLY A 138 -15.67 -5.87 -33.22
N ASN A 139 -14.84 -6.90 -33.03
CA ASN A 139 -14.87 -8.13 -33.82
C ASN A 139 -15.92 -9.09 -33.24
N GLU A 140 -16.73 -9.70 -34.11
CA GLU A 140 -17.72 -10.75 -33.78
C GLU A 140 -17.13 -11.87 -32.89
N GLN A 141 -15.88 -12.26 -33.11
CA GLN A 141 -15.19 -13.25 -32.28
C GLN A 141 -15.00 -12.77 -30.84
N ILE A 142 -14.60 -11.50 -30.66
CA ILE A 142 -14.40 -10.91 -29.33
C ILE A 142 -15.74 -10.78 -28.61
N ILE A 143 -16.78 -10.33 -29.32
CA ILE A 143 -18.15 -10.21 -28.80
C ILE A 143 -18.67 -11.57 -28.32
N ASN A 144 -18.53 -12.62 -29.15
CA ASN A 144 -18.96 -13.97 -28.80
C ASN A 144 -18.22 -14.50 -27.58
N VAL A 145 -16.91 -14.23 -27.46
CA VAL A 145 -16.13 -14.63 -26.29
C VAL A 145 -16.57 -13.89 -25.02
N LEU A 146 -16.92 -12.61 -25.12
CA LEU A 146 -17.40 -11.83 -23.97
C LEU A 146 -18.79 -12.30 -23.50
N LEU A 147 -19.68 -12.68 -24.41
CA LEU A 147 -20.96 -13.30 -24.05
C LEU A 147 -20.77 -14.71 -23.45
N ASP A 148 -19.96 -15.56 -24.08
CA ASP A 148 -19.63 -16.90 -23.60
C ASP A 148 -18.97 -16.87 -22.20
N TYR A 149 -18.19 -15.83 -21.91
CA TYR A 149 -17.66 -15.58 -20.57
C TYR A 149 -18.78 -15.49 -19.53
N TYR A 150 -19.81 -14.68 -19.76
CA TYR A 150 -20.88 -14.52 -18.78
C TYR A 150 -21.68 -15.82 -18.62
N GLU A 151 -21.93 -16.55 -19.69
CA GLU A 151 -22.58 -17.87 -19.62
C GLU A 151 -21.77 -18.87 -18.79
N LYS A 152 -20.45 -18.92 -19.01
CA LYS A 152 -19.52 -19.77 -18.24
C LYS A 152 -19.47 -19.34 -16.77
N LYS A 153 -19.43 -18.04 -16.49
CA LYS A 153 -19.47 -17.50 -15.13
C LYS A 153 -20.72 -17.95 -14.40
N ILE A 154 -21.89 -17.80 -15.03
CA ILE A 154 -23.17 -18.25 -14.48
C ILE A 154 -23.16 -19.75 -14.22
N ARG A 155 -22.59 -20.55 -15.12
CA ARG A 155 -22.47 -22.01 -14.96
C ARG A 155 -21.64 -22.39 -13.74
N ILE A 156 -20.49 -21.75 -13.53
CA ILE A 156 -19.63 -22.03 -12.37
C ILE A 156 -20.34 -21.60 -11.07
N LEU A 157 -20.98 -20.43 -11.06
CA LEU A 157 -21.76 -19.97 -9.91
C LEU A 157 -22.92 -20.92 -9.57
N ASN A 158 -23.62 -21.45 -10.58
CA ASN A 158 -24.65 -22.46 -10.38
C ASN A 158 -24.09 -23.73 -9.75
N ARG A 159 -22.94 -24.20 -10.25
CA ARG A 159 -22.27 -25.38 -9.69
C ARG A 159 -21.88 -25.13 -8.24
N LEU A 160 -21.31 -23.98 -7.92
CA LEU A 160 -20.95 -23.62 -6.55
C LEU A 160 -22.18 -23.64 -5.63
N ASN A 161 -23.28 -23.02 -6.04
CA ASN A 161 -24.53 -23.02 -5.27
C ASN A 161 -25.06 -24.45 -5.02
N LEU A 162 -25.01 -25.31 -6.04
CA LEU A 162 -25.41 -26.72 -5.89
C LEU A 162 -24.53 -27.47 -4.88
N GLU A 163 -23.21 -27.29 -4.93
CA GLU A 163 -22.31 -27.95 -3.99
C GLU A 163 -22.49 -27.44 -2.54
N ILE A 164 -22.71 -26.13 -2.36
CA ILE A 164 -23.04 -25.53 -1.06
C ILE A 164 -24.33 -26.13 -0.50
N GLN A 165 -25.38 -26.24 -1.32
CA GLN A 165 -26.67 -26.80 -0.88
C GLN A 165 -26.54 -28.28 -0.50
N LYS A 166 -25.77 -29.07 -1.26
CA LYS A 166 -25.49 -30.47 -0.92
C LYS A 166 -24.80 -30.56 0.44
N GLN A 167 -23.76 -29.76 0.68
CA GLN A 167 -23.05 -29.78 1.96
C GLN A 167 -23.99 -29.47 3.13
N LYS A 168 -24.79 -28.40 3.02
CA LYS A 168 -25.78 -28.03 4.06
C LYS A 168 -26.82 -29.14 4.31
N SER A 169 -27.26 -29.83 3.26
CA SER A 169 -28.20 -30.95 3.38
C SER A 169 -27.56 -32.18 4.08
N HIS A 170 -26.29 -32.44 3.80
CA HIS A 170 -25.54 -33.52 4.45
C HIS A 170 -25.26 -33.23 5.92
N GLU A 171 -24.91 -31.98 6.28
CA GLU A 171 -24.74 -31.56 7.68
C GLU A 171 -26.03 -31.75 8.49
N ASN A 172 -27.18 -31.33 7.94
CA ASN A 172 -28.48 -31.44 8.63
C ASN A 172 -28.92 -32.91 8.86
N ASN A 173 -28.59 -33.84 7.96
CA ASN A 173 -28.94 -35.26 8.10
C ASN A 173 -28.03 -36.04 9.06
N VAL A 174 -26.82 -35.55 9.36
CA VAL A 174 -25.89 -36.23 10.26
C VAL A 174 -26.11 -35.82 11.73
N THR A 175 -26.76 -34.68 11.97
CA THR A 175 -27.12 -34.18 13.31
C THR A 175 -28.46 -34.68 13.88
N LEU A 176 -29.17 -35.58 13.19
CA LEU A 176 -30.41 -36.23 13.65
C LEU A 176 -30.15 -37.69 14.04
#